data_AF-A0A0F9NIQ5-F1
#
_entry.id   AF-A0A0F9NIQ5-F1
#
_cell.length_a   1.000
_cell.length_b   1.000
_cell.length_c   1.000
_cell.angle_alpha   90.00
_cell.angle_beta   90.00
_cell.angle_gamma   90.00
#
_symmetry.space_group_name_H-M   'P 1'
#
loop_
_entity.id
_entity.type
_entity.pdbx_description
1 polymer ?
#
loop_
_entity_poly.entity_id
_entity_poly.type
_entity_poly.pdbx_seq_one_letter_code
_entity_poly.pdbx_strand_id
1 'polypeptide(L)'
;MNKSRITEVVGQFTRIVQFSPAWDKRHADPDKNYGVNGVELRVYLQGPLGTIQFVLSTNWMLAAVQTETDAKRLDERFPYLLHKPQPTDIGYHSPKPTYEGHKPLEGKCEFAGGGPCYYDGSSLQAEEVFVIFCRDGLDGLWAEMEE
;
A
#
# COMPACT_ATOMS: atom_id res chain seq x y z
N MET A 1 -6.55 -4.91 13.54
CA MET A 1 -7.59 -4.98 12.49
C MET A 1 -7.39 -6.28 11.74
N ASN A 2 -8.46 -7.02 11.50
CA ASN A 2 -8.38 -8.26 10.73
C ASN A 2 -8.05 -7.91 9.29
N LYS A 3 -6.95 -8.45 8.77
CA LYS A 3 -6.55 -8.33 7.37
C LYS A 3 -6.94 -9.60 6.65
N SER A 4 -7.48 -9.48 5.45
CA SER A 4 -7.68 -10.64 4.57
C SER A 4 -6.47 -10.77 3.67
N ARG A 5 -5.91 -11.98 3.56
CA ARG A 5 -4.69 -12.25 2.81
C ARG A 5 -4.92 -13.44 1.87
N ILE A 6 -4.62 -13.23 0.59
CA ILE A 6 -4.57 -14.26 -0.45
C ILE A 6 -3.09 -14.44 -0.80
N THR A 7 -2.64 -15.69 -0.96
CA THR A 7 -1.24 -16.00 -1.23
C THR A 7 -1.14 -17.10 -2.26
N GLU A 8 -0.25 -16.92 -3.21
CA GLU A 8 0.04 -17.85 -4.30
C GLU A 8 1.56 -17.95 -4.48
N VAL A 9 2.06 -19.14 -4.84
CA VAL A 9 3.48 -19.36 -5.14
C VAL A 9 3.60 -19.67 -6.64
N VAL A 10 4.44 -18.91 -7.34
CA VAL A 10 4.69 -19.05 -8.78
C VAL A 10 6.20 -19.09 -9.00
N GLY A 11 6.73 -20.28 -9.32
CA GLY A 11 8.17 -20.47 -9.45
C GLY A 11 8.92 -20.15 -8.14
N GLN A 12 9.83 -19.19 -8.20
CA GLN A 12 10.60 -18.71 -7.03
C GLN A 12 9.92 -17.56 -6.27
N PHE A 13 8.77 -17.09 -6.77
CA PHE A 13 8.08 -15.93 -6.21
C PHE A 13 6.87 -16.34 -5.37
N THR A 14 6.61 -15.57 -4.32
CA THR A 14 5.35 -15.63 -3.56
C THR A 14 4.59 -14.33 -3.79
N ARG A 15 3.43 -14.43 -4.45
CA ARG A 15 2.51 -13.32 -4.72
C ARG A 15 1.48 -13.24 -3.59
N ILE A 16 1.32 -12.07 -3.01
CA ILE A 16 0.41 -11.84 -1.88
C ILE A 16 -0.48 -10.65 -2.22
N VAL A 17 -1.79 -10.84 -2.06
CA VAL A 17 -2.77 -9.74 -2.10
C VAL A 17 -3.41 -9.63 -0.72
N GLN A 18 -3.35 -8.45 -0.13
CA GLN A 18 -3.84 -8.18 1.22
C GLN A 18 -4.80 -6.99 1.23
N PHE A 19 -5.91 -7.16 1.92
CA PHE A 19 -6.89 -6.10 2.15
C PHE A 19 -6.94 -5.75 3.63
N SER A 20 -6.85 -4.46 3.94
CA SER A 20 -7.20 -3.90 5.25
C SER A 20 -8.57 -3.23 5.16
N PRO A 21 -9.52 -3.53 6.07
CA PRO A 21 -10.85 -2.92 6.03
C PRO A 21 -10.79 -1.42 6.35
N ALA A 22 -11.77 -0.68 5.83
CA ALA A 22 -12.00 0.71 6.21
C ALA A 22 -12.33 0.84 7.70
N TRP A 23 -12.01 2.00 8.28
CA TRP A 23 -12.28 2.28 9.69
C TRP A 23 -12.53 3.77 9.94
N ASP A 24 -13.31 4.04 10.98
CA ASP A 24 -13.47 5.37 11.57
C ASP A 24 -13.04 5.27 13.04
N LYS A 25 -11.94 5.94 13.37
CA LYS A 25 -11.38 6.00 14.73
C LYS A 25 -11.28 7.45 15.20
N ARG A 26 -12.18 8.30 14.69
CA ARG A 26 -12.34 9.64 15.21
C ARG A 26 -12.84 9.56 16.64
N HIS A 27 -12.34 10.45 17.48
CA HIS A 27 -12.68 10.50 18.89
C HIS A 27 -12.77 11.96 19.34
N ALA A 28 -13.63 12.24 20.32
CA ALA A 28 -13.85 13.60 20.83
C ALA A 28 -12.61 14.15 21.55
N ASP A 29 -11.91 13.29 22.30
CA ASP A 29 -10.56 13.55 22.82
C ASP A 29 -9.54 13.55 21.66
N PRO A 30 -8.87 14.69 21.37
CA PRO A 30 -7.91 14.80 20.27
C PRO A 30 -6.74 13.81 20.38
N ASP A 31 -6.30 13.46 21.59
CA ASP A 31 -5.17 12.55 21.80
C ASP A 31 -5.49 11.08 21.46
N LYS A 32 -6.77 10.79 21.21
CA LYS A 32 -7.28 9.47 20.80
C LYS A 32 -7.89 9.48 19.41
N ASN A 33 -7.80 10.60 18.70
CA ASN A 33 -8.35 10.74 17.36
C ASN A 33 -7.34 10.26 16.33
N TYR A 34 -7.58 9.06 15.80
CA TYR A 34 -6.73 8.45 14.78
C TYR A 34 -7.26 8.65 13.36
N GLY A 35 -8.31 9.46 13.19
CA GLY A 35 -8.87 9.81 11.89
C GLY A 35 -9.79 8.74 11.28
N VAL A 36 -9.84 8.75 9.94
CA VAL A 36 -10.61 7.81 9.12
C VAL A 36 -9.70 7.24 8.04
N ASN A 37 -9.98 6.02 7.60
CA ASN A 37 -9.30 5.41 6.45
C ASN A 37 -10.26 4.52 5.65
N GLY A 38 -10.05 4.49 4.33
CA GLY A 38 -10.76 3.57 3.45
C GLY A 38 -10.17 2.16 3.48
N VAL A 39 -10.69 1.30 2.61
CA VAL A 39 -10.07 0.00 2.32
C VAL A 39 -8.70 0.25 1.70
N GLU A 40 -7.70 -0.48 2.18
CA GLU A 40 -6.35 -0.46 1.65
C GLU A 40 -6.06 -1.81 0.98
N LEU A 41 -5.57 -1.75 -0.26
CA LEU A 41 -5.04 -2.89 -1.00
C LEU A 41 -3.52 -2.84 -0.92
N ARG A 42 -2.91 -3.96 -0.55
CA ARG A 42 -1.45 -4.16 -0.63
C ARG A 42 -1.16 -5.40 -1.43
N VAL A 43 -0.25 -5.25 -2.37
CA VAL A 43 0.22 -6.31 -3.25
C VAL A 43 1.70 -6.50 -2.96
N TYR A 44 2.13 -7.73 -2.69
CA TYR A 44 3.53 -8.04 -2.44
C TYR A 44 4.02 -9.13 -3.37
N LEU A 45 5.23 -8.97 -3.88
CA LEU A 45 5.97 -9.98 -4.62
C LEU A 45 7.24 -10.30 -3.84
N GLN A 46 7.26 -11.44 -3.15
CA GLN A 46 8.44 -11.90 -2.42
C GLN A 46 9.29 -12.78 -3.33
N GLY A 47 10.59 -12.47 -3.43
CA GLY A 47 11.56 -13.26 -4.16
C GLY A 47 12.85 -13.50 -3.37
N PRO A 48 13.85 -14.15 -3.97
CA PRO A 48 15.09 -14.51 -3.27
C PRO A 48 15.92 -13.32 -2.78
N LEU A 49 15.77 -12.15 -3.40
CA LEU A 49 16.58 -10.96 -3.09
C LEU A 49 15.90 -10.00 -2.11
N GLY A 50 14.57 -10.07 -1.98
CA GLY A 50 13.76 -9.15 -1.17
C GLY A 50 12.29 -9.23 -1.56
N THR A 51 11.49 -8.28 -1.08
CA THR A 51 10.06 -8.19 -1.39
C THR A 51 9.70 -6.84 -1.98
N ILE A 52 9.08 -6.81 -3.17
CA ILE A 52 8.49 -5.59 -3.73
C ILE A 52 7.05 -5.47 -3.20
N GLN A 53 6.60 -4.25 -2.91
CA GLN A 53 5.23 -3.93 -2.53
C GLN A 53 4.63 -2.87 -3.45
N PHE A 54 3.33 -2.98 -3.71
CA PHE A 54 2.49 -1.92 -4.25
C PHE A 54 1.32 -1.67 -3.29
N VAL A 55 1.08 -0.41 -2.95
CA VAL A 55 0.06 0.01 -1.97
C VAL A 55 -0.93 0.96 -2.63
N LEU A 56 -2.21 0.65 -2.49
CA LEU A 56 -3.32 1.43 -3.02
C LEU A 56 -4.32 1.75 -1.91
N SER A 57 -4.47 3.05 -1.62
CA SER A 57 -5.60 3.57 -0.86
C SER A 57 -6.80 3.66 -1.80
N THR A 58 -7.78 2.77 -1.65
CA THR A 58 -8.87 2.63 -2.64
C THR A 58 -9.89 3.77 -2.59
N ASN A 59 -9.91 4.54 -1.50
CA ASN A 59 -10.99 5.46 -1.15
C ASN A 59 -12.38 4.80 -1.04
N TRP A 60 -12.45 3.48 -0.89
CA TRP A 60 -13.69 2.79 -0.49
C TRP A 60 -13.91 2.96 1.01
N MET A 61 -14.79 3.89 1.37
CA MET A 61 -15.03 4.29 2.75
C MET A 61 -16.20 3.51 3.39
N LEU A 62 -16.27 3.57 4.72
CA LEU A 62 -17.52 3.24 5.43
C LEU A 62 -18.64 4.18 4.98
N ALA A 63 -19.88 3.69 4.86
CA ALA A 63 -20.99 4.44 4.28
C ALA A 63 -21.23 5.83 4.92
N ALA A 64 -21.12 5.92 6.26
CA ALA A 64 -21.24 7.20 6.97
C ALA A 64 -20.11 8.17 6.58
N VAL A 65 -18.87 7.70 6.50
CA VAL A 65 -17.70 8.50 6.11
C VAL A 65 -17.77 8.90 4.62
N GLN A 66 -18.28 8.02 3.75
CA GLN A 66 -18.48 8.34 2.34
C GLN A 66 -19.48 9.48 2.18
N THR A 67 -20.61 9.41 2.90
CA THR A 67 -21.65 10.45 2.87
C THR A 67 -21.09 11.82 3.28
N GLU A 68 -20.28 11.87 4.35
CA GLU A 68 -19.59 13.09 4.77
C GLU A 68 -18.58 13.58 3.72
N THR A 69 -17.86 12.67 3.09
CA THR A 69 -16.83 13.00 2.10
C THR A 69 -17.44 13.55 0.82
N ASP A 70 -18.56 12.98 0.35
CA ASP A 70 -19.30 13.44 -0.83
C ASP A 70 -19.95 14.81 -0.61
N ALA A 71 -20.27 15.15 0.64
CA ALA A 71 -20.80 16.46 1.01
C ALA A 71 -19.74 17.56 1.08
N LYS A 72 -18.44 17.22 1.10
CA LYS A 72 -17.35 18.21 1.15
C LYS A 72 -17.21 18.91 -0.20
N ARG A 73 -16.98 20.22 -0.16
CA ARG A 73 -16.54 20.95 -1.36
C ARG A 73 -15.18 20.43 -1.78
N LEU A 74 -15.02 20.12 -3.06
CA LEU A 74 -13.74 19.74 -3.63
C LEU A 74 -12.71 20.86 -3.42
N ASP A 75 -11.52 20.52 -2.95
CA ASP A 75 -10.38 21.43 -2.99
C ASP A 75 -9.99 21.60 -4.46
N GLU A 76 -10.15 22.80 -5.00
CA GLU A 76 -9.87 23.11 -6.41
C GLU A 76 -8.41 22.84 -6.80
N ARG A 77 -7.48 22.84 -5.83
CA ARG A 77 -6.07 22.51 -6.07
C ARG A 77 -5.84 21.02 -6.21
N PHE A 78 -6.67 20.20 -5.56
CA PHE A 78 -6.50 18.76 -5.48
C PHE A 78 -7.85 18.02 -5.55
N PRO A 79 -8.60 18.15 -6.68
CA PRO A 79 -9.98 17.68 -6.77
C PRO A 79 -10.13 16.15 -6.70
N TYR A 80 -9.03 15.41 -6.76
CA TYR A 80 -9.01 13.95 -6.79
C TYR A 80 -8.77 13.28 -5.44
N LEU A 81 -8.23 14.01 -4.43
CA LEU A 81 -7.75 13.41 -3.18
C LEU A 81 -8.84 12.64 -2.41
N LEU A 82 -10.09 13.11 -2.47
CA LEU A 82 -11.18 12.57 -1.66
C LEU A 82 -11.97 11.44 -2.33
N HIS A 83 -11.84 11.27 -3.65
CA HIS A 83 -12.77 10.43 -4.41
C HIS A 83 -12.10 9.42 -5.35
N LYS A 84 -10.80 9.55 -5.64
CA LYS A 84 -10.10 8.61 -6.51
C LYS A 84 -9.19 7.69 -5.72
N PRO A 85 -9.02 6.42 -6.12
CA PRO A 85 -7.95 5.59 -5.57
C PRO A 85 -6.60 6.31 -5.68
N GLN A 86 -5.73 6.11 -4.69
CA GLN A 86 -4.43 6.76 -4.60
C GLN A 86 -3.35 5.70 -4.45
N PRO A 87 -2.46 5.53 -5.44
CA PRO A 87 -1.31 4.66 -5.29
C PRO A 87 -0.33 5.33 -4.33
N THR A 88 -0.28 4.83 -3.10
CA THR A 88 0.46 5.50 -2.02
C THR A 88 1.92 5.15 -2.01
N ASP A 89 2.30 3.99 -2.56
CA ASP A 89 3.67 3.52 -2.57
C ASP A 89 3.90 2.36 -3.55
N ILE A 90 5.02 2.39 -4.26
CA ILE A 90 5.74 1.20 -4.75
C ILE A 90 7.06 1.16 -3.99
N GLY A 91 7.38 0.02 -3.36
CA GLY A 91 8.53 -0.04 -2.47
C GLY A 91 9.19 -1.41 -2.40
N TYR A 92 10.40 -1.45 -1.86
CA TYR A 92 11.24 -2.63 -1.79
C TYR A 92 11.73 -2.86 -0.36
N HIS A 93 11.47 -4.06 0.15
CA HIS A 93 11.96 -4.55 1.44
C HIS A 93 13.22 -5.37 1.20
N SER A 94 14.38 -4.75 1.41
CA SER A 94 15.66 -5.43 1.27
C SER A 94 16.17 -5.98 2.61
N PRO A 95 16.70 -7.21 2.67
CA PRO A 95 17.38 -7.74 3.86
C PRO A 95 18.79 -7.14 4.08
N LYS A 96 19.30 -6.37 3.11
CA LYS A 96 20.64 -5.76 3.10
C LYS A 96 20.55 -4.30 2.61
N PRO A 97 21.47 -3.41 3.03
CA PRO A 97 21.48 -2.04 2.51
C PRO A 97 21.72 -2.04 0.99
N THR A 98 20.98 -1.21 0.26
CA THR A 98 21.08 -1.08 -1.20
C THR A 98 21.92 0.10 -1.67
N TYR A 99 22.24 1.03 -0.76
CA TYR A 99 23.10 2.18 -1.00
C TYR A 99 23.83 2.61 0.28
N GLU A 100 24.89 3.42 0.13
CA GLU A 100 25.68 3.93 1.25
C GLU A 100 24.81 4.77 2.19
N GLY A 101 24.86 4.46 3.49
CA GLY A 101 24.07 5.17 4.50
C GLY A 101 22.60 4.73 4.60
N HIS A 102 22.16 3.73 3.83
CA HIS A 102 20.82 3.16 3.98
C HIS A 102 20.67 2.56 5.40
N LYS A 103 19.87 3.21 6.25
CA LYS A 103 19.60 2.76 7.61
C LYS A 103 18.44 1.76 7.63
N PRO A 104 18.50 0.70 8.45
CA PRO A 104 17.39 -0.23 8.56
C PRO A 104 16.21 0.41 9.29
N LEU A 105 15.00 -0.05 8.97
CA LEU A 105 13.81 0.18 9.78
C LEU A 105 13.99 -0.42 11.18
N GLU A 106 13.32 0.17 12.16
CA GLU A 106 13.28 -0.38 13.52
C GLU A 106 12.43 -1.65 13.57
N GLY A 107 12.93 -2.67 14.26
CA GLY A 107 12.21 -3.93 14.49
C GLY A 107 12.44 -5.01 13.42
N LYS A 108 11.62 -6.05 13.47
CA LYS A 108 11.67 -7.19 12.53
C LYS A 108 10.65 -6.97 11.41
N CYS A 109 11.07 -7.17 10.17
CA CYS A 109 10.17 -7.12 9.02
C CYS A 109 9.92 -8.52 8.47
N GLU A 110 8.65 -8.95 8.41
CA GLU A 110 8.28 -10.24 7.82
C GLU A 110 8.65 -10.34 6.33
N PHE A 111 8.63 -9.20 5.62
CA PHE A 111 8.93 -9.12 4.19
C PHE A 111 10.44 -9.08 3.88
N ALA A 112 11.29 -8.96 4.92
CA ALA A 112 12.74 -9.09 4.84
C ALA A 112 13.23 -10.37 5.59
N GLY A 113 12.43 -11.43 5.59
CA GLY A 113 12.77 -12.72 6.23
C GLY A 113 12.82 -12.67 7.76
N GLY A 114 12.16 -11.70 8.38
CA GLY A 114 12.16 -11.50 9.83
C GLY A 114 13.41 -10.81 10.39
N GLY A 115 14.34 -10.40 9.53
CA GLY A 115 15.56 -9.68 9.87
C GLY A 115 15.44 -8.15 9.76
N PRO A 116 16.59 -7.44 9.73
CA PRO A 116 16.65 -6.03 9.38
C PRO A 116 16.04 -5.76 8.00
N CYS A 117 15.35 -4.65 7.86
CA CYS A 117 14.73 -4.24 6.60
C CYS A 117 15.26 -2.88 6.19
N TYR A 118 15.82 -2.80 4.99
CA TYR A 118 16.26 -1.58 4.35
C TYR A 118 15.20 -1.25 3.31
N TYR A 119 14.20 -0.48 3.75
CA TYR A 119 13.03 -0.16 2.96
C TYR A 119 13.26 1.10 2.13
N ASP A 120 12.98 1.00 0.83
CA ASP A 120 13.02 2.12 -0.10
C ASP A 120 11.71 2.15 -0.88
N GLY A 121 11.02 3.28 -0.90
CA GLY A 121 9.67 3.39 -1.45
C GLY A 121 9.42 4.74 -2.09
N SER A 122 8.57 4.75 -3.11
CA SER A 122 8.27 5.91 -3.94
C SER A 122 6.78 6.01 -4.20
N SER A 123 6.16 7.09 -3.73
CA SER A 123 4.78 7.42 -4.11
C SER A 123 4.70 7.97 -5.54
N LEU A 124 5.78 8.60 -6.04
CA LEU A 124 5.81 9.16 -7.39
C LEU A 124 5.83 8.08 -8.47
N GLN A 125 6.59 7.00 -8.26
CA GLN A 125 6.64 5.87 -9.19
C GLN A 125 5.40 4.99 -9.08
N ALA A 126 4.69 5.04 -7.96
CA ALA A 126 3.48 4.24 -7.75
C ALA A 126 2.36 4.60 -8.74
N GLU A 127 2.32 5.85 -9.24
CA GLU A 127 1.35 6.29 -10.25
C GLU A 127 1.52 5.55 -11.59
N GLU A 128 2.75 5.33 -12.04
CA GLU A 128 3.02 4.60 -13.29
C GLU A 128 2.59 3.13 -13.18
N VAL A 129 2.93 2.50 -12.05
CA VAL A 129 2.51 1.13 -11.72
C VAL A 129 0.98 1.03 -11.60
N PHE A 130 0.32 2.05 -11.08
CA PHE A 130 -1.13 2.09 -10.97
C PHE A 130 -1.84 2.14 -12.33
N VAL A 131 -1.25 2.81 -13.33
CA VAL A 131 -1.77 2.78 -14.70
C VAL A 131 -1.75 1.37 -15.28
N ILE A 132 -0.68 0.61 -15.04
CA ILE A 132 -0.57 -0.79 -15.45
C ILE A 132 -1.63 -1.63 -14.73
N PHE A 133 -1.75 -1.50 -13.41
CA PHE A 133 -2.75 -2.20 -12.64
C PHE A 133 -4.18 -1.92 -13.12
N CYS A 134 -4.50 -0.66 -13.47
CA CYS A 134 -5.83 -0.31 -13.99
C CYS A 134 -6.10 -0.90 -15.39
N ARG A 135 -5.07 -0.96 -16.24
CA ARG A 135 -5.18 -1.44 -17.63
C ARG A 135 -5.27 -2.95 -17.71
N ASP A 136 -4.39 -3.63 -16.97
CA ASP A 136 -4.07 -5.05 -17.14
C ASP A 136 -4.42 -5.89 -15.90
N GLY A 137 -4.88 -5.25 -14.82
CA GLY A 137 -5.20 -5.93 -13.57
C GLY A 137 -3.95 -6.45 -12.86
N LEU A 138 -4.14 -7.53 -12.09
CA LEU A 138 -3.05 -8.15 -11.34
C LEU A 138 -1.99 -8.79 -12.24
N ASP A 139 -2.36 -9.33 -13.41
CA ASP A 139 -1.41 -9.98 -14.31
C ASP A 139 -0.35 -9.02 -14.83
N GLY A 140 -0.76 -7.80 -15.23
CA GLY A 140 0.18 -6.76 -15.63
C GLY A 140 1.00 -6.22 -14.47
N LEU A 141 0.39 -6.06 -13.28
CA LEU A 141 1.12 -5.65 -12.09
C LEU A 141 2.20 -6.68 -11.70
N TRP A 142 1.91 -7.97 -11.83
CA TRP A 142 2.91 -9.01 -11.58
C TRP A 142 4.04 -8.99 -12.58
N ALA A 143 3.73 -8.83 -13.86
CA ALA A 143 4.76 -8.70 -14.90
C ALA A 143 5.69 -7.52 -14.59
N GLU A 144 5.14 -6.35 -14.26
CA GLU A 144 5.90 -5.14 -13.90
C GLU A 144 6.80 -5.36 -12.66
N MET A 145 6.30 -6.04 -11.63
CA MET A 145 7.07 -6.28 -10.40
C MET A 145 8.12 -7.40 -10.55
N GLU A 146 8.01 -8.26 -11.57
CA GLU A 146 8.93 -9.39 -11.80
C GLU A 146 10.14 -9.03 -12.70
N GLU A 147 10.11 -7.88 -13.38
CA GLU A 147 11.22 -7.35 -14.19
C GLU A 147 12.44 -6.93 -13.34
#